data_AF-A0A7V6AQZ7-F1
#
_entry.id   AF-A0A7V6AQZ7-F1
#
_cell.length_a   1.000
_cell.length_b   1.000
_cell.length_c   1.000
_cell.angle_alpha   90.00
_cell.angle_beta   90.00
_cell.angle_gamma   90.00
#
_symmetry.space_group_name_H-M   'P 1'
#
loop_
_entity.id
_entity.type
_entity.pdbx_description
1 polymer ?
#
loop_
_entity_poly.entity_id
_entity_poly.type
_entity_poly.pdbx_seq_one_letter_code
_entity_poly.pdbx_strand_id
1 'polypeptide(L)' 'MVRLYKRGKIWYLRWSENGKIRKQSTKTTRKEVAEEIRRKREEELLLGRTIKRPMSVNELLEAF' A
#
# COMPACT_ATOMS: atom_id res chain seq x y z
N MET A 1 7.00 1.71 -8.89
CA MET A 1 6.61 0.28 -8.95
C MET A 1 6.42 -0.25 -7.54
N VAL A 2 5.17 -0.61 -7.20
CA VAL A 2 4.81 -1.18 -5.89
C VAL A 2 4.78 -2.70 -6.01
N ARG A 3 5.52 -3.43 -5.17
CA ARG A 3 5.54 -4.90 -5.13
C ARG A 3 4.76 -5.41 -3.94
N LEU A 4 3.91 -6.40 -4.16
CA LEU A 4 3.19 -7.12 -3.12
C LEU A 4 3.85 -8.47 -2.86
N TYR A 5 4.00 -8.86 -1.59
CA TYR A 5 4.52 -10.16 -1.19
C TYR A 5 3.86 -10.63 0.11
N LYS A 6 3.75 -11.95 0.28
CA LYS A 6 3.19 -12.55 1.50
C LYS A 6 4.29 -12.81 2.51
N ARG A 7 4.07 -12.47 3.78
CA ARG A 7 4.97 -12.81 4.88
C ARG A 7 4.15 -13.32 6.06
N GLY A 8 4.20 -14.63 6.30
CA GLY A 8 3.33 -15.30 7.25
C GLY A 8 1.88 -15.29 6.76
N LYS A 9 0.95 -14.87 7.61
CA LYS A 9 -0.49 -14.82 7.29
C LYS A 9 -0.89 -13.54 6.54
N ILE A 10 -0.10 -12.48 6.63
CA ILE A 10 -0.45 -11.14 6.10
C ILE A 10 0.38 -10.77 4.86
N TRP A 11 -0.17 -9.88 4.06
CA TRP A 11 0.48 -9.33 2.88
C TRP A 11 1.23 -8.03 3.19
N TYR A 12 2.28 -7.77 2.42
CA TYR A 12 3.16 -6.62 2.55
C TYR A 12 3.39 -5.97 1.20
N LEU A 13 3.47 -4.65 1.24
CA LEU A 13 3.84 -3.78 0.12
C LEU A 13 5.29 -3.37 0.30
N ARG A 14 6.02 -3.30 -0.81
CA ARG A 14 7.38 -2.76 -0.89
C ARG A 14 7.46 -1.84 -2.11
N TRP A 15 7.92 -0.62 -1.91
CA TRP A 15 8.11 0.34 -3.01
C TRP A 15 9.34 1.21 -2.76
N SER A 16 9.79 1.89 -3.81
CA SER A 16 10.83 2.91 -3.72
C SER A 16 10.17 4.29 -3.76
N GLU A 17 10.54 5.16 -2.83
CA GLU A 17 10.02 6.53 -2.72
C GLU A 17 11.18 7.42 -2.26
N ASN A 18 11.49 8.47 -3.04
CA ASN A 18 12.59 9.40 -2.76
C ASN A 18 13.94 8.71 -2.50
N GLY A 19 14.28 7.70 -3.31
CA GLY A 19 15.51 6.92 -3.18
C GLY A 19 15.54 5.96 -1.97
N LYS A 20 14.47 5.89 -1.18
CA LYS A 20 14.37 5.00 -0.01
C LYS A 20 13.38 3.87 -0.27
N ILE A 21 13.73 2.68 0.20
CA ILE A 21 12.84 1.52 0.14
C ILE A 21 11.88 1.60 1.33
N ARG A 22 10.59 1.74 1.03
CA ARG A 22 9.50 1.70 2.00
C ARG A 22 8.86 0.32 2.02
N LYS A 23 8.33 -0.06 3.19
CA LYS A 23 7.56 -1.29 3.39
C LYS A 23 6.35 -0.99 4.25
N GLN A 24 5.21 -1.58 3.94
CA GLN A 24 3.97 -1.43 4.71
C GLN A 24 3.22 -2.75 4.75
N SER A 25 2.69 -3.14 5.91
CA SER A 25 1.79 -4.28 6.02
C SER A 25 0.41 -3.88 5.51
N THR A 26 -0.24 -4.71 4.70
CA THR A 26 -1.64 -4.49 4.29
C THR A 26 -2.64 -4.86 5.39
N LYS A 27 -2.16 -5.46 6.50
CA LYS A 27 -2.96 -5.95 7.64
C LYS A 27 -4.11 -6.91 7.26
N THR A 28 -4.09 -7.45 6.04
CA THR A 28 -5.07 -8.41 5.55
C THR A 28 -4.40 -9.72 5.16
N THR A 29 -5.15 -10.81 5.29
CA THR A 29 -4.78 -12.15 4.83
C THR A 29 -5.35 -12.44 3.43
N ARG A 30 -6.37 -11.69 3.01
CA ARG A 30 -7.07 -11.83 1.72
C ARG A 30 -6.23 -11.20 0.61
N LYS A 31 -5.92 -11.99 -0.43
CA LYS A 31 -5.08 -11.55 -1.55
C LYS A 31 -5.72 -10.43 -2.36
N GLU A 32 -7.03 -10.52 -2.62
CA GLU A 32 -7.79 -9.54 -3.41
C GLU A 32 -7.71 -8.14 -2.77
N VAL A 33 -7.96 -8.07 -1.46
CA VAL A 33 -7.86 -6.82 -0.69
C VAL A 33 -6.41 -6.29 -0.72
N ALA A 34 -5.41 -7.17 -0.66
CA ALA A 34 -4.02 -6.76 -0.72
C ALA A 34 -3.60 -6.21 -2.11
N GLU A 35 -4.11 -6.79 -3.20
CA GLU A 35 -3.92 -6.28 -4.56
C GLU A 35 -4.62 -4.93 -4.76
N GLU A 36 -5.79 -4.72 -4.17
CA GLU A 36 -6.48 -3.44 -4.26
C GLU A 36 -5.73 -2.32 -3.50
N ILE A 37 -5.23 -2.62 -2.29
CA ILE A 37 -4.36 -1.68 -1.55
C ILE A 37 -3.08 -1.40 -2.35
N ARG A 38 -2.50 -2.42 -3.00
CA ARG A 38 -1.33 -2.23 -3.88
C ARG A 38 -1.67 -1.27 -5.02
N ARG A 39 -2.78 -1.48 -5.71
CA ARG A 39 -3.22 -0.64 -6.84
C ARG A 39 -3.45 0.80 -6.41
N LYS A 40 -4.22 1.03 -5.32
CA LYS A 40 -4.42 2.38 -4.76
C LYS A 40 -3.08 3.05 -4.46
N ARG A 41 -2.14 2.33 -3.84
CA ARG A 41 -0.81 2.87 -3.51
C ARG A 41 0.02 3.19 -4.75
N GLU A 42 -0.10 2.39 -5.80
CA GLU A 42 0.58 2.64 -7.07
C GLU A 42 0.01 3.90 -7.77
N GLU A 43 -1.32 4.07 -7.76
CA GLU A 43 -1.98 5.28 -8.25
C GLU A 43 -1.59 6.53 -7.44
N GLU A 44 -1.54 6.45 -6.10
CA GLU A 44 -1.09 7.55 -5.24
C GLU A 44 0.34 8.01 -5.58
N LEU A 45 1.25 7.06 -5.80
CA LEU A 45 2.65 7.35 -6.15
C LEU A 45 2.77 7.96 -7.55
N LEU A 46 1.95 7.51 -8.51
CA LEU A 46 1.92 8.03 -9.87
C LEU A 46 1.40 9.47 -9.92
N LEU A 47 0.40 9.80 -9.10
CA LEU A 47 -0.19 11.13 -9.03
C LEU A 47 0.74 12.17 -8.39
N GLY A 48 1.94 11.79 -7.93
CA GLY A 48 2.91 12.73 -7.35
C GLY A 48 2.44 13.41 -6.07
N ARG A 49 1.30 12.97 -5.49
CA ARG A 49 0.85 13.37 -4.17
C ARG A 49 1.79 12.73 -3.17
N THR A 50 2.91 13.40 -2.91
CA THR A 50 3.75 13.13 -1.74
C THR A 50 2.89 13.45 -0.52
N ILE A 51 2.07 12.49 -0.08
CA ILE A 51 1.27 12.69 1.12
C ILE A 51 2.28 12.71 2.27
N LYS A 52 2.42 13.88 2.91
CA LYS A 52 3.25 14.06 4.12
C LYS A 52 2.84 13.12 5.27
N ARG A 53 1.72 12.40 5.14
CA ARG A 53 1.26 11.33 6.03
C ARG A 53 0.75 10.13 5.21
N PRO A 54 1.12 8.88 5.53
CA PRO A 54 0.40 7.73 5.00
C PRO A 54 -1.04 7.77 5.50
N MET A 55 -2.01 7.68 4.59
CA MET A 55 -3.44 7.58 4.91
C MET A 55 -3.68 6.31 5.72
N SER A 56 -4.50 6.40 6.77
CA SER A 56 -4.83 5.26 7.62
C SER A 56 -5.68 4.25 6.84
N VAL A 57 -5.53 2.95 7.14
CA VAL A 57 -6.35 1.88 6.52
C VAL A 57 -7.85 2.12 6.76
N ASN A 58 -8.22 2.78 7.86
CA ASN A 58 -9.60 3.20 8.12
C ASN A 58 -10.12 4.23 7.11
N GLU A 59 -9.31 5.23 6.76
CA GLU A 59 -9.70 6.27 5.80
C GLU A 59 -9.86 5.70 4.38
N LEU A 60 -9.11 4.62 4.05
CA LEU A 60 -9.27 3.90 2.79
C LEU A 60 -10.55 3.07 2.73
N LEU A 61 -11.13 2.73 3.88
CA LEU A 61 -12.36 1.92 4.01
C LEU A 61 -13.62 2.80 4.14
N GLU A 62 -13.52 4.02 4.67
CA GLU A 62 -14.66 4.97 4.78
C GLU A 62 -14.99 5.72 3.47
N ALA A 63 -14.21 5.50 2.41
CA ALA A 63 -14.51 6.03 1.07
C ALA A 63 -15.50 5.15 0.27
N PHE A 64 -16.24 4.26 0.95
CA PHE A 64 -17.25 3.36 0.41
C PHE A 64 -18.63 3.70 0.95
#